data_AF-A0A140TA63-F1
#
_entry.id   AF-A0A140TA63-F1
#
_cell.length_a   1.000
_cell.length_b   1.000
_cell.length_c   1.000
_cell.angle_alpha   90.00
_cell.angle_beta   90.00
_cell.angle_gamma   90.00
#
_symmetry.space_group_name_H-M   'P 1'
#
loop_
_entity.id
_entity.type
_entity.pdbx_description
1 polymer ?
#
loop_
_entity_poly.entity_id
_entity_poly.type
_entity_poly.pdbx_seq_one_letter_code
_entity_poly.pdbx_strand_id
1 'polypeptide(L)'
;CIAKELIPEATEKYLGGTDDTVKKKDLFLDLIADVMFGVPSVIVARNHREGASEEEIRLSKMVMKFWANFARNGNPNGEGLPHWPEYNQKEGYLQIGANTQAAQKLKDKEVAFWTNLFAKKAVEKPPQTEHIEL
;
A
#
# COMPACT_ATOMS: atom_id res chain seq x y z
N CYS A 1 -1.64 3.97 -8.59
CA CYS A 1 -2.33 3.07 -7.64
C CYS A 1 -2.53 1.74 -8.32
N ILE A 2 -1.91 0.67 -7.80
CA ILE A 2 -1.94 -0.67 -8.41
C ILE A 2 -3.41 -1.12 -8.51
N ALA A 3 -3.84 -1.51 -9.71
CA ALA A 3 -5.19 -2.06 -9.90
C ALA A 3 -5.36 -3.28 -8.99
N LYS A 4 -6.51 -3.41 -8.32
CA LYS A 4 -6.77 -4.50 -7.36
C LYS A 4 -6.58 -5.89 -7.99
N GLU A 5 -6.77 -5.99 -9.30
CA GLU A 5 -6.52 -7.17 -10.14
C GLU A 5 -5.06 -7.66 -10.11
N LEU A 6 -4.09 -6.76 -9.85
CA LEU A 6 -2.65 -7.05 -9.96
C LEU A 6 -2.01 -7.43 -8.62
N ILE A 7 -2.74 -7.32 -7.50
CA ILE A 7 -2.24 -7.66 -6.17
C ILE A 7 -1.90 -9.15 -6.05
N PRO A 8 -2.74 -10.10 -6.51
CA PRO A 8 -2.41 -11.52 -6.45
C PRO A 8 -1.17 -11.86 -7.27
N GLU A 9 -1.04 -11.32 -8.48
CA GLU A 9 0.12 -11.55 -9.34
C GLU A 9 1.42 -10.98 -8.76
N ALA A 10 1.37 -9.76 -8.21
CA ALA A 10 2.54 -9.15 -7.56
C ALA A 10 2.95 -9.91 -6.30
N THR A 11 1.97 -10.38 -5.52
CA THR A 11 2.21 -11.20 -4.32
C THR A 11 2.83 -12.53 -4.70
N GLU A 12 2.32 -13.21 -5.73
CA GLU A 12 2.88 -14.48 -6.22
C GLU A 12 4.32 -14.28 -6.73
N LYS A 13 4.56 -13.24 -7.52
CA LYS A 13 5.88 -12.93 -8.09
C LYS A 13 6.97 -12.73 -7.02
N TYR A 14 6.65 -12.04 -5.93
CA TYR A 14 7.65 -11.74 -4.89
C TYR A 14 7.65 -12.76 -3.75
N LEU A 15 6.49 -13.31 -3.37
CA LEU A 15 6.35 -14.13 -2.16
C LEU A 15 6.08 -15.62 -2.43
N GLY A 16 5.77 -16.02 -3.67
CA GLY A 16 5.42 -17.41 -4.03
C GLY A 16 6.63 -18.35 -4.09
N GLY A 17 7.86 -17.82 -4.18
CA GLY A 17 9.08 -18.61 -4.34
C GLY A 17 9.61 -19.30 -3.07
N THR A 18 9.02 -19.06 -1.90
CA THR A 18 9.48 -19.64 -0.63
C THR A 18 8.42 -19.58 0.45
N ASP A 19 8.37 -20.59 1.33
CA ASP A 19 7.51 -20.61 2.52
C ASP A 19 8.18 -20.11 3.81
N ASP A 20 9.46 -19.76 3.72
CA ASP A 20 10.22 -19.20 4.83
C ASP A 20 9.71 -17.78 5.17
N THR A 21 9.22 -17.62 6.40
CA THR A 21 8.63 -16.37 6.90
C THR A 21 9.62 -15.20 6.96
N VAL A 22 10.91 -15.47 7.21
CA VAL A 22 11.95 -14.44 7.23
C VAL A 22 12.20 -13.94 5.81
N LYS A 23 12.32 -14.87 4.85
CA LYS A 23 12.49 -14.52 3.44
C LYS A 23 11.27 -13.82 2.85
N LYS A 24 10.04 -14.23 3.23
CA LYS A 24 8.81 -13.52 2.82
C LYS A 24 8.81 -12.07 3.30
N LYS A 25 9.28 -11.80 4.53
CA LYS A 25 9.37 -10.43 5.05
C LYS A 25 10.38 -9.61 4.24
N ASP A 26 11.54 -10.16 3.91
CA ASP A 26 12.54 -9.45 3.09
C ASP A 26 12.04 -9.20 1.66
N LEU A 27 11.42 -10.19 1.02
CA LEU A 27 10.82 -10.07 -0.32
C LEU A 27 9.61 -9.13 -0.35
N PHE A 28 8.87 -9.01 0.75
CA PHE A 28 7.82 -8.01 0.89
C PHE A 28 8.41 -6.59 0.96
N LEU A 29 9.53 -6.41 1.66
CA LEU A 29 10.24 -5.12 1.69
C LEU A 29 10.76 -4.76 0.29
N ASP A 30 11.26 -5.74 -0.47
CA ASP A 30 11.68 -5.54 -1.87
C ASP A 30 10.49 -5.14 -2.77
N LEU A 31 9.34 -5.81 -2.63
CA LEU A 31 8.12 -5.44 -3.35
C LEU A 31 7.72 -3.99 -3.05
N ILE A 32 7.72 -3.60 -1.78
CA ILE A 32 7.40 -2.22 -1.40
C ILE A 32 8.47 -1.27 -1.94
N ALA A 33 9.75 -1.60 -1.88
CA ALA A 33 10.82 -0.76 -2.40
C ALA A 33 10.70 -0.54 -3.91
N ASP A 34 10.39 -1.58 -4.69
CA ASP A 34 10.21 -1.49 -6.13
C ASP A 34 8.95 -0.70 -6.49
N VAL A 35 7.83 -0.94 -5.81
CA VAL A 35 6.59 -0.21 -6.06
C VAL A 35 6.71 1.27 -5.70
N MET A 36 7.44 1.59 -4.63
CA MET A 36 7.50 2.94 -4.08
C MET A 36 8.64 3.78 -4.65
N PHE A 37 9.80 3.17 -4.91
CA PHE A 37 11.00 3.87 -5.37
C PHE A 37 11.43 3.43 -6.76
N GLY A 38 11.62 2.12 -6.99
CA GLY A 38 12.24 1.61 -8.22
C GLY A 38 11.42 1.92 -9.47
N VAL A 39 10.19 1.45 -9.51
CA VAL A 39 9.29 1.56 -10.66
C VAL A 39 8.92 3.03 -10.94
N PRO A 40 8.47 3.85 -9.96
CA PRO A 40 8.17 5.25 -10.22
C PRO A 40 9.39 6.04 -10.71
N SER A 41 10.58 5.80 -10.15
CA SER A 41 11.81 6.51 -10.58
C SER A 41 12.17 6.17 -12.02
N VAL A 42 12.07 4.90 -12.41
CA VAL A 42 12.33 4.45 -13.79
C VAL A 42 11.27 4.97 -14.75
N ILE A 43 10.00 5.00 -14.35
CA ILE A 43 8.92 5.59 -15.17
C ILE A 43 9.17 7.08 -15.36
N VAL A 44 9.50 7.82 -14.30
CA VAL A 44 9.80 9.26 -14.39
C VAL A 44 11.01 9.50 -15.29
N ALA A 45 12.06 8.69 -15.18
CA ALA A 45 13.25 8.78 -16.04
C ALA A 45 12.93 8.46 -17.52
N ARG A 46 12.10 7.45 -17.78
CA ARG A 46 11.64 7.08 -19.13
C ARG A 46 10.72 8.15 -19.71
N ASN A 47 9.80 8.69 -18.93
CA ASN A 47 8.91 9.77 -19.36
C ASN A 47 9.67 11.08 -19.55
N HIS A 48 10.74 11.36 -18.80
CA HIS A 48 11.65 12.48 -19.11
C HIS A 48 12.34 12.31 -20.46
N ARG A 49 12.49 11.07 -20.95
CA ARG A 49 13.04 10.75 -22.26
C ARG A 49 11.98 10.88 -23.38
N GLU A 50 10.69 10.82 -23.06
CA GLU A 50 9.57 10.84 -24.03
C GLU A 50 8.60 12.04 -23.87
N GLY A 51 8.87 12.98 -22.96
CA GLY A 51 8.08 14.21 -22.77
C GLY A 51 6.92 14.09 -21.78
N ALA A 52 7.23 13.73 -20.52
CA ALA A 52 6.28 13.73 -19.42
C ALA A 52 5.45 15.02 -19.38
N SER A 53 4.14 14.88 -19.13
CA SER A 53 3.27 16.05 -18.96
C SER A 53 3.67 16.85 -17.71
N GLU A 54 3.41 18.17 -17.72
CA GLU A 54 3.70 19.01 -16.55
C GLU A 54 2.97 18.51 -15.29
N GLU A 55 1.79 17.93 -15.44
CA GLU A 55 1.01 17.33 -14.35
C GLU A 55 1.73 16.14 -13.72
N GLU A 56 2.30 15.23 -14.53
CA GLU A 56 3.06 14.07 -14.03
C GLU A 56 4.37 14.49 -13.36
N ILE A 57 5.06 15.49 -13.93
CA ILE A 57 6.29 16.05 -13.33
C ILE A 57 5.96 16.66 -11.96
N ARG A 58 4.88 17.44 -11.87
CA ARG A 58 4.42 18.05 -10.62
C ARG A 58 3.98 17.01 -9.60
N LEU A 59 3.24 15.99 -10.03
CA LEU A 59 2.82 14.87 -9.18
C LEU A 59 4.04 14.10 -8.64
N SER A 60 5.01 13.79 -9.49
CA SER A 60 6.26 13.12 -9.09
C SER A 60 7.03 13.93 -8.05
N LYS A 61 7.24 15.24 -8.30
CA LYS A 61 7.90 16.15 -7.33
C LYS A 61 7.17 16.19 -5.99
N MET A 62 5.84 16.25 -6.00
CA MET A 62 5.01 16.24 -4.79
C MET A 62 5.18 14.95 -4.00
N VAL A 63 5.10 13.79 -4.67
CA VAL A 63 5.29 12.47 -4.03
C VAL A 63 6.69 12.34 -3.43
N MET A 64 7.74 12.71 -4.18
CA MET A 64 9.11 12.68 -3.66
C MET A 64 9.30 13.55 -2.42
N LYS A 65 8.65 14.72 -2.36
CA LYS A 65 8.75 15.62 -1.20
C LYS A 65 8.03 15.05 0.03
N PHE A 66 6.83 14.46 -0.13
CA PHE A 66 6.15 13.76 0.96
C PHE A 66 7.05 12.68 1.57
N TRP A 67 7.67 11.85 0.74
CA TRP A 67 8.54 10.77 1.20
C TRP A 67 9.84 11.27 1.81
N ALA A 68 10.48 12.29 1.24
CA ALA A 68 11.68 12.90 1.80
C ALA A 68 11.42 13.51 3.18
N ASN A 69 10.25 14.13 3.38
CA ASN A 69 9.84 14.63 4.69
C ASN A 69 9.64 13.47 5.66
N PHE A 70 8.86 12.46 5.27
CA PHE A 70 8.61 11.28 6.10
C PHE A 70 9.90 10.57 6.53
N ALA A 71 10.86 10.37 5.62
CA ALA A 71 12.15 9.76 5.92
C ALA A 71 13.00 10.61 6.90
N ARG A 72 12.84 11.94 6.89
CA ARG A 72 13.62 12.85 7.73
C ARG A 72 13.07 12.95 9.16
N ASN A 73 11.75 12.96 9.34
CA ASN A 73 11.13 13.29 10.63
C ASN A 73 9.89 12.45 10.99
N GLY A 74 9.57 11.42 10.21
CA GLY A 74 8.37 10.58 10.42
C GLY A 74 7.05 11.25 10.04
N ASN A 75 7.07 12.45 9.46
CA ASN A 75 5.88 13.22 9.07
C ASN A 75 5.99 13.66 7.60
N PRO A 76 5.06 13.24 6.71
CA PRO A 76 5.15 13.58 5.30
C PRO A 76 4.86 15.07 5.00
N ASN A 77 4.20 15.78 5.92
CA ASN A 77 3.76 17.16 5.71
C ASN A 77 4.94 18.15 5.56
N GLY A 78 4.72 19.21 4.78
CA GLY A 78 5.66 20.30 4.61
C GLY A 78 5.07 21.42 3.76
N GLU A 79 5.77 22.56 3.70
CA GLU A 79 5.31 23.73 2.95
C GLU A 79 5.12 23.41 1.46
N GLY A 80 4.01 23.92 0.88
CA GLY A 80 3.65 23.72 -0.52
C GLY A 80 3.13 22.32 -0.86
N LEU A 81 2.88 21.47 0.13
CA LEU A 81 2.24 20.16 -0.04
C LEU A 81 0.79 20.18 0.47
N PRO A 82 -0.12 19.42 -0.16
CA PRO A 82 -1.42 19.13 0.43
C PRO A 82 -1.27 18.53 1.83
N HIS A 83 -2.18 18.88 2.74
CA HIS A 83 -2.14 18.34 4.08
C HIS A 83 -2.45 16.84 4.06
N TRP A 84 -1.52 16.04 4.58
CA TRP A 84 -1.68 14.61 4.78
C TRP A 84 -2.08 14.36 6.25
N PRO A 85 -3.33 13.98 6.53
CA PRO A 85 -3.78 13.74 7.90
C PRO A 85 -3.12 12.49 8.47
N GLU A 86 -2.79 12.54 9.76
CA GLU A 86 -2.38 11.33 10.50
C GLU A 86 -3.52 10.31 10.53
N TYR A 87 -3.18 9.03 10.37
CA TYR A 87 -4.13 7.95 10.47
C TYR A 87 -4.45 7.66 11.96
N ASN A 88 -5.42 8.39 12.49
CA ASN A 88 -5.93 8.24 13.85
C ASN A 88 -7.37 7.66 13.86
N GLN A 89 -8.14 7.85 14.94
CA GLN A 89 -9.52 7.38 15.05
C GLN A 89 -10.48 7.91 13.96
N LYS A 90 -10.12 9.01 13.28
CA LYS A 90 -10.87 9.55 12.14
C LYS A 90 -10.52 8.86 10.82
N GLU A 91 -9.51 7.98 10.83
CA GLU A 91 -9.03 7.20 9.68
C GLU A 91 -8.71 8.10 8.47
N GLY A 92 -8.06 9.23 8.74
CA GLY A 92 -7.64 10.18 7.73
C GLY A 92 -6.58 9.57 6.82
N TYR A 93 -6.75 9.70 5.51
CA TYR A 93 -5.79 9.27 4.51
C TYR A 93 -5.67 10.29 3.37
N LEU A 94 -4.64 10.17 2.54
CA LEU A 94 -4.44 11.03 1.39
C LEU A 94 -4.73 10.27 0.09
N GLN A 95 -5.61 10.82 -0.75
CA GLN A 95 -5.80 10.38 -2.12
C GLN A 95 -4.73 11.06 -2.98
N ILE A 96 -3.81 10.29 -3.58
CA ILE A 96 -2.75 10.82 -4.44
C ILE A 96 -3.13 10.60 -5.90
N GLY A 97 -3.15 11.70 -6.66
CA GLY A 97 -3.52 11.74 -8.08
C GLY A 97 -3.56 13.17 -8.61
N ALA A 98 -4.18 13.38 -9.76
CA ALA A 98 -4.32 14.72 -10.37
C ALA A 98 -4.93 15.74 -9.39
N ASN A 99 -5.98 15.35 -8.66
CA ASN A 99 -6.52 16.10 -7.54
C ASN A 99 -6.15 15.41 -6.21
N THR A 100 -5.01 15.79 -5.64
CA THR A 100 -4.54 15.22 -4.38
C THR A 100 -5.23 15.88 -3.18
N GLN A 101 -5.94 15.10 -2.39
CA GLN A 101 -6.77 15.60 -1.30
C GLN A 101 -6.88 14.61 -0.13
N ALA A 102 -7.11 15.14 1.07
CA ALA A 102 -7.40 14.35 2.25
C ALA A 102 -8.81 13.74 2.16
N ALA A 103 -8.93 12.51 2.64
CA ALA A 103 -10.20 11.80 2.78
C ALA A 103 -10.17 10.98 4.08
N GLN A 104 -11.26 10.29 4.39
CA GLN A 104 -11.42 9.51 5.61
C GLN A 104 -12.02 8.15 5.31
N LYS A 105 -11.79 7.17 6.19
CA LYS A 105 -12.49 5.87 6.18
C LYS A 105 -12.30 5.10 4.88
N LEU A 106 -11.04 4.91 4.49
CA LEU A 106 -10.70 4.19 3.28
C LEU A 106 -11.25 2.76 3.34
N LYS A 107 -12.15 2.42 2.41
CA LYS A 107 -12.72 1.07 2.28
C LYS A 107 -13.49 0.56 3.50
N ASP A 108 -14.01 1.46 4.33
CA ASP A 108 -14.76 1.15 5.56
C ASP A 108 -15.85 0.09 5.36
N LYS A 109 -16.68 0.24 4.31
CA LYS A 109 -17.74 -0.73 4.00
C LYS A 109 -17.19 -2.11 3.63
N GLU A 110 -16.14 -2.15 2.83
CA GLU A 110 -15.51 -3.41 2.42
C GLU A 110 -14.81 -4.10 3.60
N VAL A 111 -14.12 -3.34 4.46
CA VAL A 111 -13.50 -3.87 5.68
C VAL A 111 -14.55 -4.47 6.59
N ALA A 112 -15.66 -3.76 6.83
CA ALA A 112 -16.77 -4.28 7.63
C ALA A 112 -17.36 -5.57 7.05
N PHE A 113 -17.53 -5.63 5.73
CA PHE A 113 -18.01 -6.83 5.05
C PHE A 113 -17.09 -8.05 5.27
N TRP A 114 -15.79 -7.89 5.02
CA TRP A 114 -14.84 -9.01 5.12
C TRP A 114 -14.61 -9.46 6.56
N THR A 115 -14.53 -8.53 7.52
CA THR A 115 -14.43 -8.86 8.94
C THR A 115 -15.63 -9.70 9.39
N ASN A 116 -16.85 -9.31 9.00
CA ASN A 116 -18.05 -10.07 9.31
C ASN A 116 -18.08 -11.45 8.63
N LEU A 117 -17.62 -11.53 7.38
CA LEU A 117 -17.57 -12.79 6.64
C LEU A 117 -16.62 -13.80 7.31
N PHE A 118 -15.41 -13.36 7.69
CA PHE A 118 -14.45 -14.22 8.35
C PHE A 118 -14.87 -14.61 9.76
N ALA A 119 -15.51 -13.70 10.50
CA ALA A 119 -16.07 -14.02 11.82
C ALA A 119 -17.14 -15.11 11.73
N LYS A 120 -18.04 -15.07 10.73
CA LYS A 120 -19.04 -16.12 10.51
C LYS A 120 -18.39 -17.48 10.20
N LYS A 121 -17.39 -17.50 9.31
CA LYS A 121 -16.66 -18.73 8.97
C LYS A 121 -15.92 -19.34 10.17
N ALA A 122 -15.40 -18.52 11.09
CA ALA A 122 -14.72 -19.00 12.29
C ALA A 122 -15.68 -19.67 13.29
N VAL A 123 -16.95 -19.25 13.30
CA VAL A 123 -18.00 -19.86 14.14
C VAL A 123 -18.53 -21.15 13.53
N GLU A 124 -18.56 -21.26 12.19
CA GLU A 124 -19.06 -22.46 11.49
C GLU A 124 -18.09 -23.66 11.53
N LYS A 125 -16.79 -23.46 11.79
CA LYS A 125 -15.80 -24.55 11.89
C LYS A 125 -15.40 -24.77 13.36
N PRO A 126 -15.95 -25.78 14.06
CA PRO A 126 -15.48 -26.11 15.41
C PRO A 126 -14.05 -26.68 15.34
N PRO A 127 -13.27 -26.62 16.44
CA PRO A 127 -11.98 -27.29 16.48
C PRO A 127 -12.21 -28.79 16.33
N GLN A 128 -11.61 -29.40 15.29
CA GLN A 128 -11.48 -30.85 15.24
C GLN A 128 -10.46 -31.25 16.29
N THR A 129 -10.92 -31.53 17.50
CA THR A 129 -10.16 -32.30 18.49
C THR A 129 -10.22 -33.75 18.05
N GLU A 130 -9.19 -34.22 17.33
CA GLU A 130 -8.91 -35.65 17.24
C GLU A 130 -8.49 -36.11 18.64
N HIS A 131 -9.45 -36.66 19.39
CA HIS A 131 -9.16 -37.55 20.49
C HIS A 131 -8.74 -38.90 19.87
N ILE A 132 -7.43 -39.13 19.80
CA ILE A 132 -6.90 -40.48 19.62
C ILE A 132 -6.72 -41.05 21.03
N GLU A 133 -7.59 -42.00 21.37
CA GLU A 133 -7.46 -42.84 22.56
C GLU A 133 -6.21 -43.73 22.44
N LEU A 134 -5.44 -43.80 23.54
CA LEU A 134 -4.50 -44.88 23.85
C LEU A 134 -4.73 -45.31 25.30
#